data_AF-S4P363-F1
#
_entry.id   AF-S4P363-F1
#
_cell.length_a   1.000
_cell.length_b   1.000
_cell.length_c   1.000
_cell.angle_alpha   90.00
_cell.angle_beta   90.00
_cell.angle_gamma   90.00
#
_symmetry.space_group_name_H-M   'P 1'
#
loop_
_entity.id
_entity.type
_entity.pdbx_description
1 polymer ?
#
loop_
_entity_poly.entity_id
_entity_poly.type
_entity_poly.pdbx_seq_one_letter_code
_entity_poly.pdbx_strand_id
1 'polypeptide(L)'
;MTCDKQNITMSLQSLLSRLEKEDSSTQILLQYQLVQRLHKDFPGDVGCWAPYFMNYLKLSPGQAIFLKPNLPHAYISGDCVECMACSDNVVRAGLTPKHIDVLTLVDMLDYKSYTNEEMLFTPQLEDENSCIWRPPVPDFAVVRIKVQSGDSYNTIVRPSPSVIIITSGSGHACDTEPVQARP
;
A
#
# COMPACT_ATOMS: atom_id res chain seq x y z
N MET A 1 -19.67 -3.43 -10.48
CA MET A 1 -19.85 -4.27 -9.27
C MET A 1 -21.11 -5.14 -9.28
N THR A 2 -22.22 -4.73 -9.91
CA THR A 2 -23.50 -5.48 -9.92
C THR A 2 -23.70 -6.40 -11.14
N CYS A 3 -22.74 -6.45 -12.07
CA CYS A 3 -22.81 -7.33 -13.24
C CYS A 3 -22.72 -8.81 -12.81
N ASP A 4 -23.38 -9.68 -13.58
CA ASP A 4 -23.32 -11.13 -13.36
C ASP A 4 -21.89 -11.68 -13.51
N LYS A 5 -21.55 -12.69 -12.69
CA LYS A 5 -20.21 -13.28 -12.64
C LYS A 5 -19.80 -13.95 -13.96
N GLN A 6 -20.73 -14.60 -14.66
CA GLN A 6 -20.44 -15.22 -15.95
C GLN A 6 -20.09 -14.16 -16.98
N ASN A 7 -20.84 -13.06 -17.02
CA ASN A 7 -20.55 -11.93 -17.90
C ASN A 7 -19.19 -11.31 -17.60
N ILE A 8 -18.87 -11.07 -16.33
CA ILE A 8 -17.56 -10.57 -15.91
C ILE A 8 -16.44 -11.50 -16.40
N THR A 9 -16.59 -12.81 -16.20
CA THR A 9 -15.60 -13.82 -16.57
C THR A 9 -15.40 -13.86 -18.08
N MET A 10 -16.48 -13.93 -18.86
CA MET A 10 -16.43 -13.97 -20.33
C MET A 10 -15.81 -12.70 -20.90
N SER A 11 -16.21 -11.53 -20.40
CA SER A 11 -15.64 -10.25 -20.83
C SER A 11 -14.16 -10.13 -20.48
N LEU A 12 -13.73 -10.63 -19.32
CA LEU A 12 -12.33 -10.60 -18.91
C LEU A 12 -11.47 -11.53 -19.78
N GLN A 13 -11.97 -12.74 -20.09
CA GLN A 13 -11.31 -13.65 -21.02
C GLN A 13 -11.19 -13.03 -22.42
N SER A 14 -12.27 -12.44 -22.93
CA SER A 14 -12.27 -11.74 -24.21
C SER A 14 -11.25 -10.60 -24.25
N LEU A 15 -11.17 -9.81 -23.18
CA LEU A 15 -10.18 -8.73 -23.04
C LEU A 15 -8.75 -9.28 -23.09
N LEU A 16 -8.45 -10.31 -22.30
CA LEU A 16 -7.11 -10.91 -22.24
C LEU A 16 -6.70 -11.47 -23.60
N SER A 17 -7.56 -12.24 -24.27
CA SER A 17 -7.28 -12.78 -25.62
C SER A 17 -7.13 -11.70 -26.69
N ARG A 18 -7.75 -10.53 -26.51
CA ARG A 18 -7.55 -9.38 -27.39
C ARG A 18 -6.18 -8.74 -27.13
N LEU A 19 -5.89 -8.39 -25.88
CA LEU A 19 -4.64 -7.72 -25.48
C LEU A 19 -3.39 -8.57 -25.78
N GLU A 20 -3.50 -9.90 -25.69
CA GLU A 20 -2.43 -10.83 -26.06
C GLU A 20 -1.93 -10.63 -27.50
N LYS A 21 -2.81 -10.20 -28.41
CA LYS A 21 -2.53 -10.01 -29.84
C LYS A 21 -2.08 -8.59 -30.18
N GLU A 22 -2.22 -7.65 -29.24
CA GLU A 22 -1.80 -6.26 -29.44
C GLU A 22 -0.27 -6.14 -29.35
N ASP A 23 0.27 -5.05 -29.89
CA ASP A 23 1.69 -4.75 -29.79
C ASP A 23 2.12 -4.42 -28.35
N SER A 24 3.43 -4.51 -28.07
CA SER A 24 3.99 -4.29 -26.73
C SER A 24 3.64 -2.92 -26.13
N SER A 25 3.52 -1.87 -26.94
CA SER A 25 3.21 -0.53 -26.44
C SER A 25 1.76 -0.45 -25.95
N THR A 26 0.83 -1.04 -26.70
CA THR A 26 -0.58 -1.16 -26.32
C THR A 26 -0.75 -2.05 -25.09
N GLN A 27 -0.02 -3.17 -25.02
CA GLN A 27 -0.05 -4.06 -23.85
C GLN A 27 0.40 -3.35 -22.56
N ILE A 28 1.45 -2.52 -22.63
CA ILE A 28 1.93 -1.73 -21.49
C ILE A 28 0.90 -0.67 -21.11
N LEU A 29 0.41 0.09 -22.09
CA LEU A 29 -0.57 1.16 -21.87
C LEU A 29 -1.83 0.64 -21.18
N LEU A 30 -2.31 -0.53 -21.59
CA LEU A 30 -3.52 -1.16 -21.08
C LEU A 30 -3.26 -2.15 -19.94
N GLN A 31 -2.09 -2.09 -19.30
CA GLN A 31 -1.77 -2.88 -18.10
C GLN A 31 -1.97 -4.40 -18.28
N TYR A 32 -1.76 -4.93 -19.50
CA TYR A 32 -2.03 -6.33 -19.84
C TYR A 32 -1.35 -7.30 -18.87
N GLN A 33 -0.06 -7.09 -18.58
CA GLN A 33 0.70 -7.95 -17.66
C GLN A 33 0.11 -7.97 -16.25
N LEU A 34 -0.38 -6.82 -15.75
CA LEU A 34 -1.00 -6.75 -14.43
C LEU A 34 -2.33 -7.50 -14.43
N VAL A 35 -3.20 -7.25 -15.41
CA VAL A 35 -4.52 -7.90 -15.49
C VAL A 35 -4.36 -9.41 -15.70
N GLN A 36 -3.41 -9.84 -16.52
CA GLN A 36 -3.09 -11.25 -16.72
C GLN A 36 -2.62 -11.91 -15.41
N ARG A 37 -1.75 -11.25 -14.63
CA ARG A 37 -1.33 -11.74 -13.31
C ARG A 37 -2.51 -11.85 -12.36
N LEU A 38 -3.32 -10.80 -12.24
CA LEU A 38 -4.51 -10.82 -11.38
C LEU A 38 -5.48 -11.92 -11.77
N HIS A 39 -5.72 -12.13 -13.07
CA HIS A 39 -6.59 -13.20 -13.55
C HIS A 39 -6.02 -14.60 -13.28
N LYS A 40 -4.69 -14.76 -13.35
CA LYS A 40 -4.04 -16.02 -12.99
C LYS A 40 -4.25 -16.36 -11.51
N ASP A 41 -4.12 -15.36 -10.64
CA ASP A 41 -4.25 -15.53 -9.19
C ASP A 41 -5.73 -15.61 -8.76
N PHE A 42 -6.61 -14.89 -9.44
CA PHE A 42 -8.06 -14.81 -9.21
C PHE A 42 -8.87 -14.98 -10.50
N PRO A 43 -9.00 -16.22 -11.03
CA PRO A 43 -9.65 -16.47 -12.30
C PRO A 43 -11.11 -15.98 -12.35
N GLY A 44 -11.39 -15.06 -13.29
CA GLY A 44 -12.72 -14.50 -13.52
C GLY A 44 -13.21 -13.49 -12.48
N ASP A 45 -12.36 -13.10 -11.51
CA ASP A 45 -12.76 -12.19 -10.44
C ASP A 45 -12.97 -10.75 -10.95
N VAL A 46 -13.99 -10.07 -10.41
CA VAL A 46 -14.34 -8.68 -10.75
C VAL A 46 -13.20 -7.70 -10.48
N GLY A 47 -12.37 -7.97 -9.48
CA GLY A 47 -11.21 -7.17 -9.11
C GLY A 47 -10.10 -7.18 -10.16
N CYS A 48 -10.11 -8.11 -11.13
CA CYS A 48 -9.17 -8.06 -12.26
C CYS A 48 -9.36 -6.82 -13.14
N TRP A 49 -10.52 -6.15 -13.04
CA TRP A 49 -10.80 -4.90 -13.72
C TRP A 49 -10.28 -3.65 -12.97
N ALA A 50 -9.86 -3.80 -11.71
CA ALA A 50 -9.39 -2.70 -10.88
C ALA A 50 -8.29 -1.82 -11.53
N PRO A 51 -7.32 -2.37 -12.31
CA PRO A 51 -6.30 -1.56 -12.97
C PRO A 51 -6.82 -0.47 -13.91
N TYR A 52 -8.08 -0.56 -14.35
CA TYR A 52 -8.71 0.43 -15.23
C TYR A 52 -9.52 1.50 -14.49
N PHE A 53 -9.72 1.33 -13.19
CA PHE A 53 -10.50 2.26 -12.35
C PHE A 53 -9.67 2.86 -11.21
N MET A 54 -8.49 2.29 -10.93
CA MET A 54 -7.66 2.62 -9.79
C MET A 54 -6.22 2.85 -10.21
N ASN A 55 -5.50 3.68 -9.45
CA ASN A 55 -4.08 3.92 -9.67
C ASN A 55 -3.27 2.66 -9.38
N TYR A 56 -2.43 2.24 -10.34
CA TYR A 56 -1.41 1.22 -10.10
C TYR A 56 -0.10 1.86 -9.63
N LEU A 57 0.07 1.93 -8.31
CA LEU A 57 1.22 2.56 -7.66
C LEU A 57 2.35 1.55 -7.44
N LYS A 58 3.58 1.96 -7.77
CA LYS A 58 4.82 1.24 -7.42
C LYS A 58 5.64 2.11 -6.48
N LEU A 59 5.76 1.69 -5.23
CA LEU A 59 6.53 2.40 -4.21
C LEU A 59 7.96 1.89 -4.19
N SER A 60 8.90 2.83 -4.17
CA SER A 60 10.32 2.57 -3.90
C SER A 60 10.56 2.45 -2.39
N PRO A 61 11.62 1.75 -1.95
CA PRO A 61 11.97 1.68 -0.53
C PRO A 61 12.01 3.05 0.13
N GLY A 62 11.22 3.23 1.19
CA GLY A 62 11.12 4.49 1.92
C GLY A 62 10.10 5.50 1.40
N GLN A 63 9.38 5.19 0.31
CA GLN A 63 8.13 5.89 -0.01
C GLN A 63 6.99 5.28 0.80
N ALA A 64 5.99 6.10 1.11
CA ALA A 64 4.80 5.68 1.83
C ALA A 64 3.55 6.26 1.17
N ILE A 65 2.41 5.67 1.50
CA ILE A 65 1.07 6.19 1.19
C ILE A 65 0.24 6.15 2.47
N PHE A 66 -0.76 7.01 2.56
CA PHE A 66 -1.76 6.96 3.63
C PHE A 66 -3.12 6.60 3.03
N LEU A 67 -3.67 5.48 3.47
CA LEU A 67 -4.95 4.98 2.99
C LEU A 67 -6.06 5.50 3.89
N LYS A 68 -6.83 6.46 3.36
CA LYS A 68 -7.96 7.05 4.06
C LYS A 68 -9.12 6.05 4.17
N PRO A 69 -10.02 6.21 5.15
CA PRO A 69 -11.29 5.49 5.18
C PRO A 69 -12.02 5.64 3.84
N ASN A 70 -12.70 4.58 3.42
CA ASN A 70 -13.52 4.53 2.21
C ASN A 70 -12.75 4.72 0.88
N LEU A 71 -11.41 4.65 0.90
CA LEU A 71 -10.59 4.59 -0.30
C LEU A 71 -10.31 3.12 -0.64
N PRO A 72 -10.76 2.60 -1.79
CA PRO A 72 -10.50 1.21 -2.16
C PRO A 72 -9.02 1.07 -2.49
N HIS A 73 -8.41 -0.04 -2.06
CA HIS A 73 -6.99 -0.32 -2.30
C HIS A 73 -6.73 -1.83 -2.26
N ALA A 74 -5.63 -2.24 -2.87
CA ALA A 74 -5.13 -3.61 -2.81
C ALA A 74 -3.60 -3.61 -2.90
N TYR A 75 -2.94 -4.29 -1.96
CA TYR A 75 -1.52 -4.59 -2.09
C TYR A 75 -1.31 -5.76 -3.04
N ILE A 76 -0.48 -5.58 -4.05
CA ILE A 76 -0.31 -6.57 -5.11
C ILE A 76 0.95 -7.41 -4.93
N SER A 77 2.07 -6.78 -4.58
CA SER A 77 3.36 -7.48 -4.40
C SER A 77 4.40 -6.60 -3.72
N GLY A 78 5.31 -7.21 -2.96
CA GLY A 78 6.42 -6.56 -2.28
C GLY A 78 6.32 -6.65 -0.76
N ASP A 79 7.37 -6.18 -0.08
CA ASP A 79 7.43 -6.12 1.37
C ASP A 79 7.19 -4.67 1.83
N CYS A 80 6.38 -4.48 2.86
CA CYS A 80 6.13 -3.16 3.43
C CYS A 80 5.95 -3.23 4.95
N VAL A 81 6.12 -2.08 5.60
CA VAL A 81 5.68 -1.86 6.97
C VAL A 81 4.29 -1.26 6.89
N GLU A 82 3.32 -1.94 7.48
CA GLU A 82 1.94 -1.46 7.60
C GLU A 82 1.65 -1.11 9.06
N CYS A 83 1.02 0.04 9.28
CA CYS A 83 0.51 0.47 10.57
C CYS A 83 -0.91 0.96 10.39
N MET A 84 -1.81 0.51 11.27
CA MET A 84 -3.23 0.79 11.20
C MET A 84 -3.79 0.95 12.61
N ALA A 85 -4.94 1.63 12.71
CA ALA A 85 -5.72 1.61 13.93
C ALA A 85 -6.20 0.18 14.24
N CYS A 86 -6.50 -0.11 15.51
CA CYS A 86 -7.01 -1.41 15.93
C CYS A 86 -8.44 -1.66 15.43
N SER A 87 -8.58 -2.11 14.18
CA SER A 87 -9.86 -2.39 13.52
C SER A 87 -9.71 -3.49 12.49
N ASP A 88 -10.68 -4.40 12.43
CA ASP A 88 -10.74 -5.45 11.41
C ASP A 88 -11.92 -5.24 10.44
N ASN A 89 -12.51 -4.04 10.43
CA ASN A 89 -13.62 -3.72 9.54
C ASN A 89 -13.13 -3.58 8.10
N VAL A 90 -13.51 -4.53 7.24
CA VAL A 90 -13.10 -4.56 5.83
C VAL A 90 -14.31 -4.83 4.94
N VAL A 91 -14.62 -3.85 4.07
CA VAL A 91 -15.51 -4.04 2.92
C VAL A 91 -14.66 -4.36 1.70
N ARG A 92 -14.94 -5.50 1.07
CA ARG A 92 -14.13 -6.03 -0.05
C ARG A 92 -14.71 -5.60 -1.38
N ALA A 93 -13.85 -5.45 -2.40
CA ALA A 93 -14.23 -5.03 -3.75
C ALA A 93 -13.85 -6.02 -4.87
N GLY A 94 -13.25 -7.16 -4.53
CA GLY A 94 -12.76 -8.16 -5.49
C GLY A 94 -11.43 -8.76 -5.02
N LEU A 95 -10.79 -9.53 -5.91
CA LEU A 95 -9.55 -10.28 -5.68
C LEU A 95 -9.64 -11.12 -4.41
N THR A 96 -10.78 -11.80 -4.21
CA THR A 96 -11.04 -12.50 -2.96
C THR A 96 -12.08 -13.61 -3.13
N PRO A 97 -11.90 -14.76 -2.47
CA PRO A 97 -12.97 -15.75 -2.36
C PRO A 97 -13.99 -15.39 -1.27
N LYS A 98 -13.72 -14.38 -0.44
CA LYS A 98 -14.56 -14.00 0.72
C LYS A 98 -15.79 -13.19 0.28
N HIS A 99 -16.70 -12.97 1.22
CA HIS A 99 -17.90 -12.16 0.99
C HIS A 99 -17.56 -10.73 0.55
N ILE A 100 -18.32 -10.24 -0.43
CA ILE A 100 -18.27 -8.89 -0.99
C ILE A 100 -19.65 -8.27 -0.76
N ASP A 101 -19.72 -7.30 0.15
CA ASP A 101 -20.93 -6.51 0.37
C ASP A 101 -20.97 -5.35 -0.64
N VAL A 102 -21.58 -5.63 -1.80
CA VAL A 102 -21.60 -4.68 -2.93
C VAL A 102 -22.39 -3.41 -2.62
N LEU A 103 -23.47 -3.50 -1.83
CA LEU A 103 -24.30 -2.34 -1.53
C LEU A 103 -23.54 -1.37 -0.63
N THR A 104 -22.98 -1.86 0.47
CA THR A 104 -22.16 -1.04 1.37
C THR A 104 -20.95 -0.48 0.65
N LEU A 105 -20.28 -1.29 -0.19
CA LEU A 105 -19.14 -0.84 -0.97
C LEU A 105 -19.51 0.36 -1.85
N VAL A 106 -20.55 0.26 -2.66
CA VAL A 106 -20.90 1.33 -3.61
C VAL A 106 -21.38 2.59 -2.88
N ASP A 107 -22.05 2.44 -1.74
CA ASP A 107 -22.55 3.58 -0.96
C ASP A 107 -21.42 4.34 -0.24
N MET A 108 -20.41 3.64 0.30
CA MET A 108 -19.44 4.24 1.21
C MET A 108 -18.29 4.99 0.51
N LEU A 109 -17.95 4.65 -0.74
CA LEU A 109 -16.76 5.16 -1.44
C LEU A 109 -16.80 6.69 -1.61
N ASP A 110 -15.64 7.35 -1.50
CA ASP A 110 -15.54 8.80 -1.68
C ASP A 110 -15.58 9.25 -3.15
N TYR A 111 -15.39 8.32 -4.09
CA TYR A 111 -15.32 8.52 -5.55
C TYR A 111 -14.40 9.67 -6.00
N LYS A 112 -13.42 10.04 -5.19
CA LYS A 112 -12.44 11.06 -5.56
C LYS A 112 -11.34 10.45 -6.40
N SER A 113 -10.92 11.17 -7.44
CA SER A 113 -9.74 10.84 -8.21
C SER A 113 -8.52 11.51 -7.58
N TYR A 114 -7.40 10.81 -7.60
CA TYR A 114 -6.13 11.27 -7.06
C TYR A 114 -5.04 10.98 -8.08
N THR A 115 -4.07 11.88 -8.27
CA THR A 115 -2.88 11.55 -9.03
C THR A 115 -1.96 10.65 -8.23
N ASN A 116 -0.97 10.04 -8.89
CA ASN A 116 0.02 9.22 -8.19
C ASN A 116 0.82 10.03 -7.17
N GLU A 117 1.10 11.30 -7.47
CA GLU A 117 1.83 12.22 -6.61
C GLU A 117 1.00 12.61 -5.38
N GLU A 118 -0.30 12.86 -5.55
CA GLU A 118 -1.22 13.17 -4.43
C GLU A 118 -1.39 11.99 -3.46
N MET A 119 -1.15 10.77 -3.93
CA MET A 119 -1.19 9.56 -3.11
C MET A 119 0.07 9.37 -2.26
N LEU A 120 1.21 9.96 -2.64
CA LEU A 120 2.45 9.83 -1.90
C LEU A 120 2.39 10.59 -0.58
N PHE A 121 2.73 9.91 0.51
CA PHE A 121 2.80 10.49 1.83
C PHE A 121 4.26 10.82 2.18
N THR A 122 4.60 12.10 2.09
CA THR A 122 5.95 12.60 2.36
C THR A 122 6.19 12.73 3.87
N PRO A 123 7.29 12.20 4.41
CA PRO A 123 7.61 12.34 5.83
C PRO A 123 8.12 13.75 6.14
N GLN A 124 8.03 14.12 7.42
CA GLN A 124 8.74 15.26 7.98
C GLN A 124 10.10 14.80 8.51
N LEU A 125 11.17 15.50 8.19
CA LEU A 125 12.49 15.23 8.79
C LEU A 125 12.46 15.66 10.26
N GLU A 126 12.94 14.81 11.16
CA GLU A 126 13.06 15.13 12.59
C GLU A 126 14.50 15.46 12.98
N ASP A 127 15.46 14.72 12.43
CA ASP A 127 16.90 14.97 12.53
C ASP A 127 17.65 14.34 11.34
N GLU A 128 18.99 14.31 11.37
CA GLU A 128 19.82 13.78 10.29
C GLU A 128 19.61 12.27 10.02
N ASN A 129 19.15 11.52 11.01
CA ASN A 129 19.01 10.06 10.95
C ASN A 129 17.54 9.62 10.90
N SER A 130 16.56 10.51 11.13
CA SER A 130 15.17 10.12 11.31
C SER A 130 14.16 11.03 10.60
N CYS A 131 13.11 10.40 10.08
CA CYS A 131 11.94 11.09 9.54
C CYS A 131 10.65 10.40 9.97
N ILE A 132 9.57 11.15 10.04
CA ILE A 132 8.28 10.71 10.59
C ILE A 132 7.14 10.90 9.60
N TRP A 133 6.28 9.89 9.51
CA TRP A 133 4.96 9.95 8.89
C TRP A 133 3.91 10.08 9.99
N ARG A 134 3.20 11.21 10.01
CA ARG A 134 2.10 11.50 10.95
C ARG A 134 0.77 11.60 10.20
N PRO A 135 0.08 10.48 9.95
CA PRO A 135 -1.23 10.55 9.31
C PRO A 135 -2.19 11.40 10.16
N PRO A 136 -3.25 11.98 9.57
CA PRO A 136 -4.21 12.83 10.26
C PRO A 136 -5.19 12.00 11.11
N VAL A 137 -4.66 11.11 11.93
CA VAL A 137 -5.38 10.24 12.89
C VAL A 137 -4.61 10.23 14.21
N PRO A 138 -5.29 10.08 15.35
CA PRO A 138 -4.62 10.07 16.66
C PRO A 138 -3.92 8.75 16.99
N ASP A 139 -4.22 7.69 16.24
CA ASP A 139 -3.89 6.31 16.59
C ASP A 139 -2.40 5.97 16.52
N PHE A 140 -1.68 6.50 15.52
CA PHE A 140 -0.30 6.11 15.28
C PHE A 140 0.51 7.14 14.48
N ALA A 141 1.83 7.01 14.58
CA ALA A 141 2.81 7.61 13.68
C ALA A 141 3.93 6.59 13.42
N VAL A 142 4.58 6.68 12.25
CA VAL A 142 5.69 5.79 11.89
C VAL A 142 6.95 6.61 11.74
N VAL A 143 8.01 6.23 12.46
CA VAL A 143 9.34 6.84 12.35
C VAL A 143 10.26 5.86 11.62
N ARG A 144 10.96 6.34 10.60
CA ARG A 144 12.09 5.61 10.02
C ARG A 144 13.37 6.23 10.53
N ILE A 145 14.20 5.40 11.15
CA ILE A 145 15.54 5.75 11.62
C ILE A 145 16.54 5.02 10.72
N LYS A 146 17.54 5.74 10.21
CA LYS A 146 18.65 5.21 9.42
C LYS A 146 19.95 5.69 10.04
N VAL A 147 20.67 4.79 10.70
CA VAL A 147 21.98 5.05 11.30
C VAL A 147 23.06 4.46 10.39
N GLN A 148 24.15 5.18 10.18
CA GLN A 148 25.29 4.67 9.41
C GLN A 148 26.09 3.65 10.23
N SER A 149 26.81 2.78 9.53
CA SER A 149 27.58 1.70 10.18
C SER A 149 28.65 2.27 11.11
N GLY A 150 28.62 1.84 12.37
CA GLY A 150 29.57 2.26 13.40
C GLY A 150 29.17 3.52 14.19
N ASP A 151 28.10 4.21 13.78
CA ASP A 151 27.58 5.36 14.50
C ASP A 151 26.61 4.94 15.60
N SER A 152 26.48 5.81 16.61
CA SER A 152 25.49 5.67 17.68
C SER A 152 24.41 6.72 17.50
N TYR A 153 23.16 6.36 17.82
CA TYR A 153 22.02 7.25 17.69
C TYR A 153 21.14 7.18 18.94
N ASN A 154 20.85 8.35 19.50
CA ASN A 154 19.88 8.48 20.58
C ASN A 154 18.52 8.78 19.98
N THR A 155 17.57 7.87 20.15
CA THR A 155 16.20 8.06 19.67
C THR A 155 15.54 9.25 20.37
N ILE A 156 14.75 10.02 19.62
CA ILE A 156 13.90 11.06 20.20
C ILE A 156 12.89 10.42 21.16
N VAL A 157 12.90 10.85 22.42
CA VAL A 157 11.96 10.39 23.45
C VAL A 157 10.53 10.72 23.04
N ARG A 158 9.65 9.73 23.09
CA ARG A 158 8.24 9.88 22.71
C ARG A 158 7.34 9.77 23.94
N PRO A 159 6.33 10.65 24.10
CA PRO A 159 5.32 10.52 25.14
C PRO A 159 4.23 9.49 24.74
N SER A 160 4.64 8.36 24.16
CA SER A 160 3.75 7.29 23.69
C SER A 160 4.47 5.94 23.74
N PRO A 161 3.73 4.83 23.92
CA PRO A 161 4.28 3.49 23.68
C PRO A 161 4.87 3.41 22.27
N SER A 162 6.02 2.75 22.14
CA SER A 162 6.73 2.63 20.87
C SER A 162 7.18 1.19 20.65
N VAL A 163 7.09 0.73 19.39
CA VAL A 163 7.62 -0.55 18.94
C VAL A 163 8.68 -0.28 17.89
N ILE A 164 9.87 -0.84 18.05
CA ILE A 164 10.99 -0.72 17.10
C ILE A 164 11.18 -2.05 16.41
N ILE A 165 11.23 -2.02 15.07
CA ILE A 165 11.51 -3.18 14.22
C ILE A 165 12.75 -2.86 13.38
N ILE A 166 13.75 -3.74 13.42
CA ILE A 166 14.95 -3.62 12.60
C ILE A 166 14.69 -4.29 11.25
N THR A 167 14.56 -3.48 10.20
CA THR A 167 14.27 -3.97 8.84
C THR A 167 15.53 -4.27 8.01
N SER A 168 16.70 -3.76 8.44
CA SER A 168 17.98 -3.99 7.76
C SER A 168 19.16 -3.74 8.70
N GLY A 169 20.21 -4.54 8.58
CA GLY A 169 21.41 -4.44 9.42
C GLY A 169 21.21 -5.05 10.81
N SER A 170 22.07 -4.68 11.75
CA SER A 170 22.01 -5.11 13.15
C SER A 170 22.63 -4.06 14.06
N GLY A 171 22.28 -4.13 15.35
CA GLY A 171 22.76 -3.21 16.37
C GLY A 171 22.36 -3.66 17.76
N HIS A 172 22.76 -2.88 18.76
CA HIS A 172 22.36 -3.06 20.16
C HIS A 172 21.55 -1.83 20.59
N ALA A 173 20.49 -2.07 21.35
CA ALA A 173 19.70 -1.02 22.00
C ALA A 173 19.87 -1.14 23.51
N CYS A 174 19.97 -0.01 24.21
CA CYS A 174 20.01 0.07 25.67
C CYS A 174 19.05 1.16 26.15
N ASP A 175 18.57 1.02 27.38
CA ASP A 175 17.60 1.88 28.05
C ASP A 175 18.23 2.74 29.17
N THR A 176 19.53 2.59 29.42
CA THR A 176 20.17 3.08 30.64
C THR A 176 20.75 4.50 30.54
N GLU A 177 21.37 4.90 29.41
CA GLU A 177 21.93 6.26 29.21
C GLU A 177 22.08 6.59 27.71
N PRO A 178 21.99 7.88 27.29
CA PRO A 178 22.29 8.29 25.91
C PRO A 178 23.73 7.92 25.52
N VAL A 179 23.90 7.26 24.37
CA VAL A 179 25.22 6.93 23.84
C VAL A 179 25.87 8.21 23.32
N GLN A 180 27.16 8.44 23.62
CA GLN A 180 27.89 9.56 23.02
C GLN A 180 27.90 9.40 21.49
N ALA A 181 27.26 10.35 20.79
CA ALA A 181 27.39 10.46 19.36
C ALA A 181 28.86 10.73 19.02
N ARG A 182 29.37 10.07 17.96
CA ARG A 182 30.70 10.42 17.44
C ARG A 182 30.66 11.87 16.96
N PRO A 183 31.70 12.67 17.25
CA PRO A 183 31.77 14.06 16.81
C PRO A 183 31.78 14.20 15.29
#